data_AF-A0A2V7JW98-F1
#
_entry.id   AF-A0A2V7JW98-F1
#
_cell.length_a   1.000
_cell.length_b   1.000
_cell.length_c   1.000
_cell.angle_alpha   90.00
_cell.angle_beta   90.00
_cell.angle_gamma   90.00
#
_symmetry.space_group_name_H-M   'P 1'
#
loop_
_entity.id
_entity.type
_entity.pdbx_description
1 polymer ?
#
loop_
_entity_poly.entity_id
_entity_poly.type
_entity_poly.pdbx_seq_one_letter_code
_entity_poly.pdbx_strand_id
1 'polypeptide(L)'
;MSLAAPAAAQQRWRVTNDGAWFYQTVSGKRLARLARGAILSGVAQDGAIAVTVEGWIFAASVGPTDRDGYNLAVTRAPEENLRSAPAGALVAKLAQGFLLSRVDTTGRWVHVRRDGFVTKDDLEPVGEVVESPGPRPLAQDSSPPPRAGGPDTTPTDPTRALPTHRATVYRAPDGPALGALAPETPLRILSRSGEWSRVQFEGWVKSADLQPAPAGVLVGVSAAELRADPQRYTGQVLKWTVQYIALETADDMRPDIPDGTPYVLARGPLPERGFVYIVIPEARKADIAKLPPLVTLGVTVRVRVGRSRYIGNPVVELIGVEAQP
;
A
#
# COMPACT_ATOMS: atom_id res chain seq x y z
N MET A 1 36.03 -23.09 29.03
CA MET A 1 35.12 -21.96 29.24
C MET A 1 35.10 -21.16 27.95
N SER A 2 34.03 -21.27 27.15
CA SER A 2 33.93 -20.54 25.88
C SER A 2 33.15 -19.25 26.14
N LEU A 3 33.83 -18.11 26.01
CA LEU A 3 33.22 -16.79 26.08
C LEU A 3 32.30 -16.62 24.88
N ALA A 4 31.00 -16.53 25.12
CA ALA A 4 30.02 -16.13 24.12
C ALA A 4 30.30 -14.67 23.74
N ALA A 5 30.63 -14.42 22.47
CA ALA A 5 30.68 -13.07 21.92
C ALA A 5 29.30 -12.42 22.07
N PRO A 6 29.20 -11.11 22.37
CA PRO A 6 27.92 -10.44 22.49
C PRO A 6 27.21 -10.51 21.14
N ALA A 7 25.96 -10.99 21.13
CA ALA A 7 25.08 -10.84 19.98
C ALA A 7 24.88 -9.33 19.76
N ALA A 8 25.46 -8.79 18.68
CA ALA A 8 25.20 -7.40 18.32
C ALA A 8 23.68 -7.23 18.14
N ALA A 9 23.09 -6.30 18.88
CA ALA A 9 21.66 -6.04 18.84
C ALA A 9 21.25 -5.72 17.39
N GLN A 10 20.28 -6.49 16.88
CA GLN A 10 19.84 -6.38 15.50
C GLN A 10 18.94 -5.15 15.39
N GLN A 11 19.54 -4.03 15.00
CA GLN A 11 18.89 -2.74 14.93
C GLN A 11 17.94 -2.65 13.73
N ARG A 12 16.84 -1.91 13.87
CA ARG A 12 15.97 -1.59 12.75
C ARG A 12 16.51 -0.41 11.99
N TRP A 13 16.45 -0.48 10.66
CA TRP A 13 16.91 0.54 9.74
C TRP A 13 15.77 0.91 8.80
N ARG A 14 15.54 2.20 8.55
CA ARG A 14 14.60 2.67 7.54
C ARG A 14 15.35 3.08 6.29
N VAL A 15 14.90 2.59 5.15
CA VAL A 15 15.41 3.00 3.83
C VAL A 15 14.97 4.43 3.54
N THR A 16 15.91 5.34 3.34
CA THR A 16 15.62 6.77 3.11
C THR A 16 15.49 7.10 1.62
N ASN A 17 16.23 6.39 0.77
CA ASN A 17 16.29 6.61 -0.67
C ASN A 17 15.49 5.55 -1.44
N ASP A 18 14.65 5.99 -2.39
CA ASP A 18 13.90 5.06 -3.23
C ASP A 18 14.82 4.41 -4.26
N GLY A 19 14.80 3.08 -4.33
CA GLY A 19 15.70 2.33 -5.20
C GLY A 19 17.10 2.11 -4.64
N ALA A 20 17.31 2.27 -3.32
CA ALA A 20 18.55 1.93 -2.65
C ALA A 20 18.97 0.49 -2.98
N TRP A 21 20.26 0.27 -3.24
CA TRP A 21 20.74 -1.03 -3.68
C TRP A 21 20.97 -1.98 -2.51
N PHE A 22 20.46 -3.20 -2.66
CA PHE A 22 20.77 -4.32 -1.79
C PHE A 22 21.81 -5.23 -2.46
N TYR A 23 22.90 -5.48 -1.75
CA TYR A 23 24.10 -6.14 -2.26
C TYR A 23 24.33 -7.50 -1.62
N GLN A 24 24.99 -8.40 -2.35
CA GLN A 24 25.42 -9.70 -1.81
C GLN A 24 26.52 -9.58 -0.75
N THR A 25 27.45 -8.65 -0.94
CA THR A 25 28.56 -8.30 -0.03
C THR A 25 28.72 -6.78 -0.02
N VAL A 26 29.50 -6.22 0.93
CA VAL A 26 29.71 -4.77 1.15
C VAL A 26 30.10 -3.98 -0.11
N SER A 27 30.62 -4.64 -1.16
CA SER A 27 30.87 -4.04 -2.48
C SER A 27 30.59 -5.01 -3.63
N GLY A 28 29.69 -5.96 -3.40
CA GLY A 28 29.42 -7.07 -4.29
C GLY A 28 28.40 -6.78 -5.38
N LYS A 29 27.85 -7.85 -5.95
CA LYS A 29 26.79 -7.78 -6.94
C LYS A 29 25.54 -7.11 -6.36
N ARG A 30 24.96 -6.17 -7.11
CA ARG A 30 23.62 -5.60 -6.86
C ARG A 30 22.56 -6.67 -7.12
N LEU A 31 21.74 -6.94 -6.12
CA LEU A 31 20.76 -8.02 -6.18
C LEU A 31 19.32 -7.51 -6.28
N ALA A 32 18.98 -6.47 -5.51
CA ALA A 32 17.62 -5.94 -5.47
C ALA A 32 17.61 -4.42 -5.22
N ARG A 33 16.47 -3.80 -5.51
CA ARG A 33 16.20 -2.40 -5.19
C ARG A 33 15.23 -2.32 -4.01
N LEU A 34 15.59 -1.59 -2.98
CA LEU A 34 14.78 -1.38 -1.80
C LEU A 34 13.83 -0.21 -2.01
N ALA A 35 12.62 -0.32 -1.48
CA ALA A 35 11.64 0.76 -1.52
C ALA A 35 11.91 1.76 -0.39
N ARG A 36 11.74 3.05 -0.67
CA ARG A 36 11.80 4.07 0.38
C ARG A 36 10.78 3.78 1.49
N GLY A 37 11.20 3.92 2.73
CA GLY A 37 10.40 3.68 3.93
C GLY A 37 10.34 2.21 4.36
N ALA A 38 10.95 1.29 3.62
CA ALA A 38 11.08 -0.10 4.05
C ALA A 38 11.87 -0.18 5.36
N ILE A 39 11.40 -1.03 6.28
CA ILE A 39 12.07 -1.30 7.55
C ILE A 39 12.82 -2.61 7.43
N LEU A 40 14.13 -2.57 7.64
CA LEU A 40 15.03 -3.70 7.58
C LEU A 40 15.59 -3.96 8.97
N SER A 41 15.92 -5.21 9.29
CA SER A 41 16.58 -5.55 10.55
C SER A 41 18.04 -5.88 10.25
N GLY A 42 19.00 -5.28 10.94
CA GLY A 42 20.40 -5.38 10.57
C GLY A 42 21.37 -4.80 11.58
N VAL A 43 22.65 -5.13 11.39
CA VAL A 43 23.75 -4.70 12.27
C VAL A 43 24.67 -3.79 11.46
N ALA A 44 25.03 -2.65 12.04
CA ALA A 44 26.02 -1.76 11.45
C ALA A 44 27.39 -2.44 11.42
N GLN A 45 28.06 -2.39 10.28
CA GLN A 45 29.44 -2.85 10.09
C GLN A 45 30.28 -1.73 9.48
N ASP A 46 31.60 -1.91 9.41
CA ASP A 46 32.50 -0.90 8.83
C ASP A 46 32.20 -0.69 7.34
N GLY A 47 31.58 0.46 7.03
CA GLY A 47 31.28 0.93 5.67
C GLY A 47 29.92 0.53 5.10
N ALA A 48 29.19 -0.42 5.69
CA ALA A 48 27.85 -0.82 5.25
C ALA A 48 27.03 -1.41 6.40
N ILE A 49 25.72 -1.52 6.20
CA ILE A 49 24.83 -2.18 7.15
C ILE A 49 24.51 -3.59 6.63
N ALA A 50 24.84 -4.61 7.41
CA ALA A 50 24.41 -5.98 7.15
C ALA A 50 22.95 -6.11 7.56
N VAL A 51 22.06 -6.35 6.60
CA VAL A 51 20.61 -6.36 6.81
C VAL A 51 19.99 -7.66 6.33
N THR A 52 18.92 -8.07 7.01
CA THR A 52 17.99 -9.10 6.55
C THR A 52 16.82 -8.40 5.87
N VAL A 53 16.64 -8.68 4.59
CA VAL A 53 15.44 -8.31 3.82
C VAL A 53 14.41 -9.43 4.00
N GLU A 54 13.30 -9.12 4.64
CA GLU A 54 12.22 -10.07 4.96
C GLU A 54 10.88 -9.54 4.46
N GLY A 55 10.02 -10.44 3.97
CA GLY A 55 8.71 -10.07 3.49
C GLY A 55 7.98 -11.19 2.77
N TRP A 56 6.86 -10.84 2.16
CA TRP A 56 5.92 -11.73 1.48
C TRP A 56 6.00 -11.54 -0.03
N ILE A 57 6.16 -12.64 -0.74
CA ILE A 57 6.18 -12.73 -2.20
C ILE A 57 5.07 -13.64 -2.69
N PHE A 58 4.55 -13.39 -3.89
CA PHE A 58 3.51 -14.24 -4.47
C PHE A 58 4.06 -15.63 -4.81
N ALA A 59 3.34 -16.69 -4.42
CA ALA A 59 3.84 -18.07 -4.58
C ALA A 59 4.11 -18.45 -6.04
N ALA A 60 3.31 -17.94 -6.99
CA ALA A 60 3.50 -18.22 -8.41
C ALA A 60 4.71 -17.50 -9.03
N SER A 61 5.36 -16.60 -8.29
CA SER A 61 6.49 -15.82 -8.76
C SER A 61 7.85 -16.37 -8.31
N VAL A 62 7.84 -17.47 -7.56
CA VAL A 62 9.04 -18.16 -7.07
C VAL A 62 8.99 -19.63 -7.46
N GLY A 63 10.16 -20.18 -7.79
CA GLY A 63 10.37 -21.60 -8.06
C GLY A 63 11.37 -22.20 -7.07
N PRO A 64 11.34 -23.52 -6.84
CA PRO A 64 12.33 -24.19 -6.02
C PRO A 64 13.73 -24.07 -6.63
N THR A 65 14.75 -23.99 -5.77
CA THR A 65 16.17 -23.97 -6.13
C THR A 65 16.97 -24.56 -4.96
N ASP A 66 18.20 -24.99 -5.21
CA ASP A 66 19.16 -25.47 -4.21
C ASP A 66 20.47 -24.65 -4.22
N ARG A 67 20.58 -23.67 -5.12
CA ARG A 67 21.69 -22.74 -5.26
C ARG A 67 21.99 -21.96 -3.98
N ASP A 68 23.28 -21.95 -3.61
CA ASP A 68 23.85 -21.16 -2.50
C ASP A 68 23.12 -21.33 -1.15
N GLY A 69 22.51 -22.51 -0.92
CA GLY A 69 21.78 -22.81 0.31
C GLY A 69 20.40 -22.15 0.42
N TYR A 70 19.91 -21.50 -0.64
CA TYR A 70 18.56 -20.94 -0.72
C TYR A 70 17.59 -21.95 -1.32
N ASN A 71 16.33 -21.91 -0.88
CA ASN A 71 15.30 -22.85 -1.32
C ASN A 71 14.34 -22.28 -2.37
N LEU A 72 14.38 -20.98 -2.64
CA LEU A 72 13.55 -20.32 -3.64
C LEU A 72 14.35 -19.39 -4.56
N ALA A 73 13.95 -19.33 -5.83
CA ALA A 73 14.43 -18.35 -6.80
C ALA A 73 13.24 -17.59 -7.39
N VAL A 74 13.37 -16.28 -7.58
CA VAL A 74 12.38 -15.48 -8.33
C VAL A 74 12.39 -15.90 -9.79
N THR A 75 11.24 -16.32 -10.32
CA THR A 75 11.10 -16.81 -11.70
C THR A 75 10.49 -15.78 -12.64
N ARG A 76 9.75 -14.81 -12.12
CA ARG A 76 9.14 -13.71 -12.88
C ARG A 76 10.18 -12.70 -13.35
N ALA A 77 9.98 -12.22 -14.58
CA ALA A 77 10.78 -11.16 -15.21
C ALA A 77 9.94 -9.90 -15.45
N PRO A 78 10.56 -8.70 -15.44
CA PRO A 78 11.96 -8.44 -15.12
C PRO A 78 12.25 -8.40 -13.60
N GLU A 79 11.26 -8.02 -12.80
CA GLU A 79 11.35 -7.89 -11.34
C GLU A 79 10.04 -8.38 -10.69
N GLU A 80 10.09 -8.80 -9.42
CA GLU A 80 8.95 -9.14 -8.58
C GLU A 80 8.96 -8.32 -7.28
N ASN A 81 7.78 -8.08 -6.70
CA ASN A 81 7.62 -7.30 -5.49
C ASN A 81 7.70 -8.16 -4.24
N LEU A 82 8.61 -7.81 -3.34
CA LEU A 82 8.61 -8.27 -1.95
C LEU A 82 7.86 -7.26 -1.09
N ARG A 83 6.91 -7.71 -0.25
CA ARG A 83 6.02 -6.85 0.54
C ARG A 83 6.15 -7.10 2.03
N SER A 84 5.79 -6.15 2.88
CA SER A 84 5.87 -6.31 4.34
C SER A 84 4.80 -7.26 4.92
N ALA A 85 3.72 -7.48 4.16
CA ALA A 85 2.63 -8.40 4.45
C ALA A 85 1.98 -8.86 3.14
N PRO A 86 1.11 -9.88 3.14
CA PRO A 86 0.23 -10.16 2.00
C PRO A 86 -0.50 -8.88 1.56
N ALA A 87 -0.26 -8.45 0.31
CA ALA A 87 -0.77 -7.16 -0.23
C ALA A 87 -0.37 -5.90 0.56
N GLY A 88 0.67 -5.97 1.40
CA GLY A 88 1.20 -4.85 2.18
C GLY A 88 2.11 -3.92 1.37
N ALA A 89 2.79 -3.01 2.09
CA ALA A 89 3.73 -2.06 1.51
C ALA A 89 4.89 -2.77 0.79
N LEU A 90 5.44 -2.14 -0.25
CA LEU A 90 6.61 -2.64 -0.96
C LEU A 90 7.84 -2.53 -0.05
N VAL A 91 8.60 -3.62 0.07
CA VAL A 91 9.89 -3.68 0.78
C VAL A 91 11.03 -3.62 -0.24
N ALA A 92 10.93 -4.42 -1.30
CA ALA A 92 11.94 -4.48 -2.35
C ALA A 92 11.36 -4.92 -3.70
N LYS A 93 12.03 -4.53 -4.79
CA LYS A 93 11.90 -5.13 -6.11
C LYS A 93 13.06 -6.09 -6.34
N LEU A 94 12.72 -7.35 -6.56
CA LEU A 94 13.66 -8.46 -6.70
C LEU A 94 13.79 -8.83 -8.18
N ALA A 95 15.00 -8.81 -8.72
CA ALA A 95 15.22 -9.23 -10.11
C ALA A 95 14.96 -10.73 -10.30
N GLN A 96 14.68 -11.13 -11.54
CA GLN A 96 14.63 -12.56 -11.90
C GLN A 96 15.94 -13.27 -11.48
N GLY A 97 15.80 -14.46 -10.90
CA GLY A 97 16.92 -15.26 -10.40
C GLY A 97 17.40 -14.89 -9.00
N PHE A 98 16.81 -13.87 -8.34
CA PHE A 98 17.10 -13.54 -6.94
C PHE A 98 16.74 -14.72 -6.03
N LEU A 99 17.67 -15.09 -5.15
CA LEU A 99 17.58 -16.27 -4.29
C LEU A 99 17.03 -15.91 -2.90
N LEU A 100 16.11 -16.72 -2.38
CA LEU A 100 15.35 -16.46 -1.15
C LEU A 100 15.28 -17.72 -0.27
N SER A 101 15.21 -17.52 1.04
CA SER A 101 14.88 -18.58 1.99
C SER A 101 13.42 -18.45 2.42
N ARG A 102 12.63 -19.48 2.17
CA ARG A 102 11.27 -19.63 2.70
C ARG A 102 11.30 -19.69 4.22
N VAL A 103 10.45 -18.89 4.84
CA VAL A 103 10.13 -18.92 6.27
C VAL A 103 8.82 -19.68 6.49
N ASP A 104 7.75 -19.28 5.79
CA ASP A 104 6.43 -19.91 5.87
C ASP A 104 5.61 -19.67 4.58
N THR A 105 4.42 -20.26 4.46
CA THR A 105 3.49 -20.08 3.35
C THR A 105 2.06 -19.89 3.88
N THR A 106 1.37 -18.87 3.38
CA THR A 106 -0.01 -18.56 3.78
C THR A 106 -0.84 -18.23 2.55
N GLY A 107 -1.76 -19.13 2.20
CA GLY A 107 -2.59 -19.01 1.00
C GLY A 107 -1.73 -18.88 -0.27
N ARG A 108 -1.84 -17.76 -0.98
CA ARG A 108 -1.09 -17.49 -2.22
C ARG A 108 0.24 -16.76 -2.00
N TRP A 109 0.65 -16.58 -0.75
CA TRP A 109 1.83 -15.82 -0.39
C TRP A 109 2.86 -16.71 0.31
N VAL A 110 4.13 -16.44 0.05
CA VAL A 110 5.26 -17.11 0.69
C VAL A 110 6.01 -16.05 1.49
N HIS A 111 6.19 -16.30 2.78
CA HIS A 111 7.04 -15.50 3.63
C HIS A 111 8.49 -15.91 3.39
N VAL A 112 9.34 -14.94 3.08
CA VAL A 112 10.72 -15.17 2.64
C VAL A 112 11.67 -14.17 3.28
N ARG A 113 12.93 -14.56 3.41
CA ARG A 113 14.01 -13.69 3.87
C ARG A 113 15.30 -13.92 3.10
N ARG A 114 16.16 -12.90 3.07
CA ARG A 114 17.54 -12.99 2.58
C ARG A 114 18.43 -11.96 3.28
N ASP A 115 19.61 -12.41 3.68
CA ASP A 115 20.67 -11.54 4.21
C ASP A 115 21.52 -10.91 3.10
N GLY A 116 22.03 -9.71 3.36
CA GLY A 116 22.91 -8.97 2.47
C GLY A 116 23.27 -7.61 3.05
N PHE A 117 23.65 -6.67 2.19
CA PHE A 117 24.24 -5.40 2.61
C PHE A 117 23.58 -4.22 1.93
N VAL A 118 23.51 -3.09 2.64
CA VAL A 118 23.05 -1.80 2.12
C VAL A 118 24.03 -0.73 2.57
N THR A 119 24.24 0.27 1.71
CA THR A 119 25.05 1.45 1.99
C THR A 119 24.47 2.26 3.13
N LYS A 120 25.33 2.71 4.06
CA LYS A 120 24.91 3.45 5.26
C LYS A 120 24.14 4.73 4.92
N ASP A 121 24.51 5.41 3.85
CA ASP A 121 23.89 6.68 3.42
C ASP A 121 22.41 6.52 2.98
N ASP A 122 22.00 5.29 2.66
CA ASP A 122 20.63 4.97 2.25
C ASP A 122 19.75 4.50 3.43
N LEU A 123 20.31 4.45 4.65
CA LEU A 123 19.66 3.92 5.83
C LEU A 123 19.74 4.90 7.00
N GLU A 124 18.60 5.10 7.66
CA GLU A 124 18.54 5.76 8.96
C GLU A 124 18.27 4.73 10.06
N PRO A 125 18.99 4.79 11.20
CA PRO A 125 18.68 3.95 12.34
C PRO A 125 17.31 4.28 12.90
N VAL A 126 16.46 3.28 13.05
CA VAL A 126 15.23 3.37 13.85
C VAL A 126 15.63 3.01 15.27
N GLY A 127 15.66 4.01 16.15
CA GLY A 127 16.05 3.82 17.55
C GLY A 127 15.25 2.71 18.22
N GLU A 128 15.97 1.74 18.78
CA GLU A 128 15.42 0.69 19.64
C GLU A 128 15.51 1.21 21.08
N VAL A 129 14.37 1.48 21.71
CA VAL A 129 14.34 1.82 23.13
C VAL A 129 14.59 0.52 23.89
N VAL A 130 15.81 0.36 24.39
CA VAL A 130 16.23 -0.82 25.17
C VAL A 130 15.59 -0.73 26.55
N GLU A 131 14.47 -1.43 26.77
CA GLU A 131 13.98 -1.70 28.12
C GLU A 131 14.87 -2.78 28.77
N SER A 132 15.73 -2.36 29.69
CA SER A 132 16.47 -3.28 30.55
C SER A 132 15.52 -3.95 31.57
N PRO A 133 15.75 -5.20 31.97
CA PRO A 133 14.80 -5.94 32.81
C PRO A 133 14.79 -5.38 34.24
N GLY A 134 13.69 -4.75 34.62
CA GLY A 134 13.44 -4.27 35.99
C GLY A 134 12.94 -5.39 36.92
N PRO A 135 13.52 -5.60 38.12
CA PRO A 135 13.13 -6.66 39.05
C PRO A 135 11.84 -6.33 39.82
N ARG A 136 11.16 -7.38 40.29
CA ARG A 136 9.95 -7.33 41.14
C ARG A 136 10.13 -6.40 42.35
N PRO A 137 9.10 -5.65 42.79
CA PRO A 137 9.23 -4.78 43.94
C PRO A 137 9.05 -5.53 45.27
N LEU A 138 10.01 -5.36 46.19
CA LEU A 138 9.85 -5.46 47.64
C LEU A 138 9.70 -4.04 48.19
N ALA A 139 8.83 -3.87 49.19
CA ALA A 139 8.39 -2.60 49.75
C ALA A 139 9.44 -1.89 50.65
N GLN A 140 9.39 -0.53 50.59
CA GLN A 140 9.57 0.51 51.65
C GLN A 140 10.92 0.55 52.42
N ASP A 141 11.63 1.66 52.67
CA ASP A 141 11.21 3.02 53.07
C ASP A 141 12.40 4.05 52.98
N SER A 142 12.08 5.37 52.94
CA SER A 142 12.88 6.56 53.42
C SER A 142 13.58 7.55 52.42
N SER A 143 12.87 8.68 52.14
CA SER A 143 13.27 10.11 51.96
C SER A 143 14.03 10.72 50.71
N PRO A 144 13.73 12.00 50.27
CA PRO A 144 14.02 12.64 48.94
C PRO A 144 15.03 13.86 48.99
N PRO A 145 15.30 14.77 47.97
CA PRO A 145 14.90 15.01 46.52
C PRO A 145 16.14 15.29 45.55
N PRO A 146 16.09 15.79 44.27
CA PRO A 146 15.03 16.49 43.52
C PRO A 146 14.64 15.99 42.10
N ARG A 147 13.32 16.07 41.89
CA ARG A 147 12.53 16.42 40.70
C ARG A 147 13.29 16.53 39.36
N ALA A 148 13.08 15.52 38.51
CA ALA A 148 13.07 15.66 37.06
C ALA A 148 11.66 15.26 36.57
N GLY A 149 10.82 16.25 36.29
CA GLY A 149 9.55 16.04 35.59
C GLY A 149 9.83 16.01 34.10
N GLY A 150 9.92 14.82 33.52
CA GLY A 150 9.86 14.58 32.08
C GLY A 150 8.63 13.73 31.79
N PRO A 151 7.79 14.09 30.80
CA PRO A 151 6.50 13.43 30.58
C PRO A 151 6.70 11.98 30.15
N ASP A 152 5.91 11.08 30.74
CA ASP A 152 5.76 9.68 30.34
C ASP A 152 5.43 9.58 28.84
N THR A 153 6.42 9.24 28.02
CA THR A 153 6.22 8.91 26.61
C THR A 153 6.18 7.39 26.46
N THR A 154 5.02 6.82 26.77
CA THR A 154 4.70 5.47 26.27
C THR A 154 4.87 5.47 24.74
N PRO A 155 5.61 4.49 24.15
CA PRO A 155 5.80 4.43 22.70
C PRO A 155 4.45 4.23 21.99
N THR A 156 3.90 5.30 21.43
CA THR A 156 2.67 5.24 20.65
C THR A 156 2.93 4.56 19.31
N ASP A 157 2.23 3.46 19.00
CA ASP A 157 2.25 2.87 17.64
C ASP A 157 1.63 3.89 16.66
N PRO A 158 2.40 4.49 15.73
CA PRO A 158 1.90 5.57 14.87
C PRO A 158 0.92 5.07 13.80
N THR A 159 0.81 3.76 13.62
CA THR A 159 -0.15 3.09 12.74
C THR A 159 -1.43 2.73 13.46
N ARG A 160 -1.47 2.79 14.79
CA ARG A 160 -2.69 2.62 15.58
C ARG A 160 -3.13 3.98 16.11
N ALA A 161 -4.43 4.21 16.06
CA ALA A 161 -5.00 5.44 16.56
C ALA A 161 -6.34 5.16 17.24
N LEU A 162 -6.62 6.00 18.22
CA LEU A 162 -7.87 6.04 18.94
C LEU A 162 -8.45 7.44 18.75
N PRO A 163 -9.70 7.58 18.26
CA PRO A 163 -10.39 8.85 18.27
C PRO A 163 -10.52 9.36 19.71
N THR A 164 -10.04 10.57 20.00
CA THR A 164 -10.14 11.20 21.33
C THR A 164 -11.54 11.73 21.62
N HIS A 165 -12.33 11.94 20.57
CA HIS A 165 -13.73 12.31 20.62
C HIS A 165 -14.49 11.54 19.53
N ARG A 166 -15.82 11.68 19.52
CA ARG A 166 -16.63 11.16 18.42
C ARG A 166 -16.12 11.78 17.11
N ALA A 167 -15.59 10.94 16.22
CA ALA A 167 -14.93 11.39 15.00
C ALA A 167 -15.75 11.00 13.77
N THR A 168 -16.07 11.96 12.92
CA THR A 168 -16.77 11.70 11.67
C THR A 168 -15.82 11.03 10.67
N VAL A 169 -16.23 9.91 10.10
CA VAL A 169 -15.53 9.24 9.00
C VAL A 169 -16.12 9.73 7.70
N TYR A 170 -15.26 10.04 6.74
CA TYR A 170 -15.66 10.52 5.43
C TYR A 170 -15.30 9.47 4.37
N ARG A 171 -16.12 9.36 3.33
CA ARG A 171 -15.86 8.43 2.22
C ARG A 171 -14.63 8.84 1.39
N ALA A 172 -14.27 10.13 1.39
CA ALA A 172 -13.02 10.69 0.86
C ALA A 172 -12.71 12.02 1.57
N PRO A 173 -11.48 12.55 1.42
CA PRO A 173 -11.14 13.91 1.81
C PRO A 173 -12.17 14.92 1.27
N ASP A 174 -12.70 15.77 2.15
CA ASP A 174 -13.75 16.78 1.83
C ASP A 174 -15.01 16.21 1.15
N GLY A 175 -15.29 14.93 1.36
CA GLY A 175 -16.44 14.21 0.82
C GLY A 175 -17.64 14.13 1.79
N PRO A 176 -18.70 13.40 1.42
CA PRO A 176 -19.80 13.09 2.31
C PRO A 176 -19.32 12.25 3.50
N ALA A 177 -19.91 12.54 4.67
CA ALA A 177 -19.75 11.73 5.86
C ALA A 177 -20.30 10.32 5.62
N LEU A 178 -19.49 9.31 5.92
CA LEU A 178 -19.87 7.90 5.93
C LEU A 178 -20.60 7.53 7.23
N GLY A 179 -20.13 8.07 8.36
CA GLY A 179 -20.62 7.74 9.69
C GLY A 179 -19.77 8.38 10.77
N ALA A 180 -19.97 7.97 12.02
CA ALA A 180 -19.19 8.45 13.17
C ALA A 180 -18.55 7.28 13.91
N LEU A 181 -17.27 7.41 14.25
CA LEU A 181 -16.55 6.54 15.16
C LEU A 181 -16.76 7.01 16.59
N ALA A 182 -16.99 6.05 17.48
CA ALA A 182 -16.98 6.33 18.91
C ALA A 182 -15.55 6.68 19.37
N PRO A 183 -15.39 7.47 20.45
CA PRO A 183 -14.11 7.60 21.12
C PRO A 183 -13.51 6.21 21.43
N GLU A 184 -12.19 6.11 21.44
CA GLU A 184 -11.46 4.88 21.76
C GLU A 184 -11.71 3.70 20.78
N THR A 185 -12.35 3.93 19.63
CA THR A 185 -12.48 2.90 18.59
C THR A 185 -11.10 2.57 18.03
N PRO A 186 -10.63 1.30 18.08
CA PRO A 186 -9.32 0.94 17.55
C PRO A 186 -9.27 1.11 16.02
N LEU A 187 -8.41 2.01 15.55
CA LEU A 187 -8.17 2.24 14.13
C LEU A 187 -6.74 1.87 13.75
N ARG A 188 -6.56 1.51 12.49
CA ARG A 188 -5.28 1.41 11.82
C ARG A 188 -5.14 2.52 10.78
N ILE A 189 -4.14 3.37 10.89
CA ILE A 189 -3.83 4.41 9.90
C ILE A 189 -3.07 3.76 8.73
N LEU A 190 -3.70 3.79 7.55
CA LEU A 190 -3.15 3.27 6.31
C LEU A 190 -2.27 4.32 5.60
N SER A 191 -2.67 5.59 5.61
CA SER A 191 -1.93 6.69 4.99
C SER A 191 -2.32 8.04 5.58
N ARG A 192 -1.44 9.04 5.49
CA ARG A 192 -1.74 10.44 5.82
C ARG A 192 -1.52 11.32 4.59
N SER A 193 -2.41 12.28 4.36
CA SER A 193 -2.36 13.23 3.25
C SER A 193 -2.93 14.57 3.70
N GLY A 194 -2.07 15.55 3.99
CA GLY A 194 -2.48 16.81 4.59
C GLY A 194 -3.13 16.57 5.96
N GLU A 195 -4.33 17.12 6.16
CA GLU A 195 -5.13 16.94 7.39
C GLU A 195 -5.87 15.60 7.44
N TRP A 196 -5.81 14.80 6.36
CA TRP A 196 -6.58 13.58 6.22
C TRP A 196 -5.75 12.33 6.56
N SER A 197 -6.30 11.48 7.41
CA SER A 197 -5.77 10.13 7.67
C SER A 197 -6.72 9.09 7.10
N ARG A 198 -6.22 8.21 6.22
CA ARG A 198 -6.95 7.02 5.77
C ARG A 198 -6.86 5.99 6.88
N VAL A 199 -8.01 5.62 7.43
CA VAL A 199 -8.10 4.69 8.56
C VAL A 199 -8.82 3.40 8.13
N GLN A 200 -8.41 2.28 8.73
CA GLN A 200 -9.06 0.99 8.66
C GLN A 200 -9.51 0.62 10.08
N PHE A 201 -10.72 0.08 10.20
CA PHE A 201 -11.23 -0.46 11.45
C PHE A 201 -12.02 -1.72 11.17
N GLU A 202 -12.19 -2.54 12.19
CA GLU A 202 -12.98 -3.76 12.12
C GLU A 202 -14.29 -3.56 12.88
N GLY A 203 -15.38 -4.12 12.34
CA GLY A 203 -16.70 -4.04 12.95
C GLY A 203 -17.62 -5.12 12.40
N TRP A 204 -18.64 -5.44 13.18
CA TRP A 204 -19.67 -6.40 12.81
C TRP A 204 -20.96 -5.67 12.46
N VAL A 205 -21.60 -6.09 11.37
CA VAL A 205 -22.92 -5.62 10.95
C VAL A 205 -23.82 -6.84 10.78
N LYS A 206 -25.12 -6.68 11.07
CA LYS A 206 -26.07 -7.79 10.93
C LYS A 206 -26.14 -8.19 9.46
N SER A 207 -26.09 -9.50 9.20
CA SER A 207 -26.14 -10.02 7.83
C SER A 207 -27.42 -9.65 7.08
N ALA A 208 -28.54 -9.45 7.79
CA ALA A 208 -29.80 -9.00 7.20
C ALA A 208 -29.74 -7.58 6.61
N ASP A 209 -28.80 -6.76 7.07
CA ASP A 209 -28.59 -5.39 6.59
C ASP A 209 -27.59 -5.33 5.41
N LEU A 210 -27.05 -6.49 4.99
CA LEU A 210 -26.10 -6.61 3.89
C LEU A 210 -26.78 -7.13 2.62
N GLN A 211 -26.53 -6.46 1.50
CA GLN A 211 -26.84 -6.99 0.17
C GLN A 211 -25.55 -7.46 -0.51
N PRO A 212 -25.51 -8.69 -1.06
CA PRO A 212 -24.35 -9.16 -1.79
C PRO A 212 -24.13 -8.31 -3.05
N ALA A 213 -22.88 -7.94 -3.31
CA ALA A 213 -22.52 -7.26 -4.55
C ALA A 213 -22.88 -8.17 -5.76
N PRO A 214 -23.38 -7.61 -6.88
CA PRO A 214 -23.66 -8.39 -8.08
C PRO A 214 -22.43 -9.17 -8.52
N ALA A 215 -22.61 -10.45 -8.85
CA ALA A 215 -21.51 -11.32 -9.25
C ALA A 215 -20.75 -10.72 -10.45
N GLY A 216 -19.43 -10.62 -10.32
CA GLY A 216 -18.55 -10.08 -11.37
C GLY A 216 -18.47 -8.55 -11.45
N VAL A 217 -19.18 -7.80 -10.59
CA VAL A 217 -19.09 -6.34 -10.51
C VAL A 217 -18.55 -5.93 -9.14
N LEU A 218 -17.34 -5.37 -9.11
CA LEU A 218 -16.76 -4.85 -7.88
C LEU A 218 -17.39 -3.48 -7.55
N VAL A 219 -17.86 -3.34 -6.32
CA VAL A 219 -18.46 -2.11 -5.79
C VAL A 219 -17.51 -1.55 -4.72
N GLY A 220 -17.37 -0.22 -4.66
CA GLY A 220 -16.57 0.45 -3.64
C GLY A 220 -15.07 0.54 -3.93
N VAL A 221 -14.61 0.07 -5.09
CA VAL A 221 -13.23 0.30 -5.57
C VAL A 221 -13.09 1.77 -5.93
N SER A 222 -12.05 2.45 -5.45
CA SER A 222 -11.83 3.87 -5.71
C SER A 222 -10.89 4.10 -6.91
N ALA A 223 -10.86 5.31 -7.51
CA ALA A 223 -9.87 5.59 -8.57
C ALA A 223 -8.46 5.66 -8.00
N ALA A 224 -8.29 6.13 -6.77
CA ALA A 224 -7.01 6.06 -6.07
C ALA A 224 -6.53 4.62 -5.85
N GLU A 225 -7.43 3.72 -5.45
CA GLU A 225 -7.13 2.31 -5.29
C GLU A 225 -6.72 1.65 -6.62
N LEU A 226 -7.47 1.96 -7.68
CA LEU A 226 -7.21 1.45 -9.02
C LEU A 226 -5.88 1.96 -9.60
N ARG A 227 -5.47 3.20 -9.29
CA ARG A 227 -4.14 3.73 -9.63
C ARG A 227 -3.01 3.11 -8.81
N ALA A 228 -3.29 2.73 -7.57
CA ALA A 228 -2.31 2.13 -6.67
C ALA A 228 -2.00 0.68 -7.07
N ASP A 229 -2.98 -0.05 -7.61
CA ASP A 229 -2.84 -1.43 -8.07
C ASP A 229 -3.53 -1.69 -9.42
N PRO A 230 -3.03 -1.08 -10.52
CA PRO A 230 -3.72 -1.09 -11.81
C PRO A 230 -3.87 -2.50 -12.39
N GLN A 231 -2.87 -3.36 -12.20
CA GLN A 231 -2.87 -4.72 -12.76
C GLN A 231 -3.93 -5.62 -12.12
N ARG A 232 -4.25 -5.41 -10.83
CA ARG A 232 -5.31 -6.16 -10.14
C ARG A 232 -6.68 -5.89 -10.74
N TYR A 233 -6.92 -4.66 -11.18
CA TYR A 233 -8.23 -4.22 -11.61
C TYR A 233 -8.41 -4.25 -13.12
N THR A 234 -7.34 -4.29 -13.93
CA THR A 234 -7.44 -4.44 -15.39
C THR A 234 -8.35 -5.63 -15.78
N GLY A 235 -9.32 -5.37 -16.65
CA GLY A 235 -10.32 -6.34 -17.11
C GLY A 235 -11.50 -6.55 -16.15
N GLN A 236 -11.40 -6.10 -14.89
CA GLN A 236 -12.51 -6.19 -13.93
C GLN A 236 -13.62 -5.20 -14.30
N VAL A 237 -14.85 -5.55 -13.91
CA VAL A 237 -16.01 -4.67 -14.05
C VAL A 237 -16.29 -3.99 -12.70
N LEU A 238 -16.43 -2.67 -12.72
CA LEU A 238 -16.66 -1.85 -11.54
C LEU A 238 -18.00 -1.11 -11.67
N LYS A 239 -18.70 -0.92 -10.55
CA LYS A 239 -19.82 0.04 -10.47
C LYS A 239 -19.35 1.29 -9.75
N TRP A 240 -19.45 2.43 -10.43
CA TRP A 240 -19.02 3.73 -9.95
C TRP A 240 -20.14 4.75 -10.07
N THR A 241 -20.13 5.72 -9.18
CA THR A 241 -20.88 6.97 -9.37
C THR A 241 -19.88 8.03 -9.79
N VAL A 242 -20.09 8.70 -10.90
CA VAL A 242 -19.18 9.73 -11.44
C VAL A 242 -19.96 11.00 -11.78
N GLN A 243 -19.28 12.13 -11.80
CA GLN A 243 -19.81 13.40 -12.27
C GLN A 243 -19.32 13.65 -13.70
N TYR A 244 -20.23 13.74 -14.65
CA TYR A 244 -19.94 14.03 -16.05
C TYR A 244 -19.35 15.44 -16.20
N ILE A 245 -18.27 15.58 -16.98
CA ILE A 245 -17.68 16.90 -17.27
C ILE A 245 -17.87 17.23 -18.74
N ALA A 246 -17.32 16.41 -19.63
CA ALA A 246 -17.35 16.65 -21.06
C ALA A 246 -17.22 15.33 -21.84
N LEU A 247 -17.77 15.33 -23.05
CA LEU A 247 -17.56 14.33 -24.07
C LEU A 247 -16.52 14.86 -25.06
N GLU A 248 -15.45 14.11 -25.23
CA GLU A 248 -14.29 14.51 -26.04
C GLU A 248 -13.91 13.36 -27.00
N THR A 249 -13.02 13.66 -27.95
CA THR A 249 -12.45 12.65 -28.86
C THR A 249 -10.98 12.48 -28.57
N ALA A 250 -10.50 11.23 -28.50
CA ALA A 250 -9.10 10.94 -28.25
C ALA A 250 -8.20 11.44 -29.39
N ASP A 251 -7.08 12.03 -29.01
CA ASP A 251 -5.99 12.49 -29.87
C ASP A 251 -4.69 11.75 -29.53
N ASP A 252 -3.65 11.99 -30.32
CA ASP A 252 -2.33 11.35 -30.19
C ASP A 252 -1.66 11.56 -28.80
N MET A 253 -2.13 12.51 -27.99
CA MET A 253 -1.62 12.72 -26.63
C MET A 253 -2.15 11.69 -25.62
N ARG A 254 -3.10 10.84 -26.02
CA ARG A 254 -3.76 9.85 -25.15
C ARG A 254 -3.63 8.43 -25.70
N PRO A 255 -2.41 7.86 -25.78
CA PRO A 255 -2.18 6.56 -26.42
C PRO A 255 -2.84 5.37 -25.69
N ASP A 256 -3.35 5.57 -24.48
CA ASP A 256 -4.12 4.57 -23.74
C ASP A 256 -5.60 4.49 -24.19
N ILE A 257 -6.04 5.40 -25.07
CA ILE A 257 -7.35 5.41 -25.71
C ILE A 257 -7.10 5.34 -27.24
N PRO A 258 -7.80 4.47 -28.00
CA PRO A 258 -7.59 4.43 -29.44
C PRO A 258 -7.95 5.77 -30.10
N ASP A 259 -7.11 6.23 -31.04
CA ASP A 259 -7.27 7.52 -31.71
C ASP A 259 -8.64 7.67 -32.35
N GLY A 260 -9.24 8.86 -32.24
CA GLY A 260 -10.57 9.14 -32.76
C GLY A 260 -11.73 8.51 -31.95
N THR A 261 -11.45 7.77 -30.87
CA THR A 261 -12.50 7.18 -30.04
C THR A 261 -13.11 8.23 -29.11
N PRO A 262 -14.45 8.30 -29.00
CA PRO A 262 -15.10 9.20 -28.06
C PRO A 262 -14.87 8.72 -26.62
N TYR A 263 -14.58 9.66 -25.74
CA TYR A 263 -14.44 9.38 -24.32
C TYR A 263 -15.12 10.47 -23.49
N VAL A 264 -15.61 10.09 -22.32
CA VAL A 264 -16.10 11.01 -21.31
C VAL A 264 -14.98 11.32 -20.34
N LEU A 265 -14.71 12.60 -20.16
CA LEU A 265 -14.00 13.08 -18.99
C LEU A 265 -15.00 13.20 -17.85
N ALA A 266 -14.75 12.51 -16.75
CA ALA A 266 -15.59 12.57 -15.56
C ALA A 266 -14.76 12.79 -14.29
N ARG A 267 -15.39 13.36 -13.27
CA ARG A 267 -14.85 13.42 -11.91
C ARG A 267 -15.38 12.23 -11.11
N GLY A 268 -14.51 11.55 -10.39
CA GLY A 268 -14.89 10.43 -9.55
C GLY A 268 -13.93 9.24 -9.65
N PRO A 269 -14.35 8.06 -9.18
CA PRO A 269 -15.66 7.76 -8.60
C PRO A 269 -15.92 8.57 -7.34
N LEU A 270 -17.11 9.18 -7.26
CA LEU A 270 -17.54 9.93 -6.10
C LEU A 270 -17.46 9.05 -4.86
N PRO A 271 -16.98 9.60 -3.74
CA PRO A 271 -16.73 11.03 -3.49
C PRO A 271 -15.36 11.59 -3.92
N GLU A 272 -14.51 10.79 -4.58
CA GLU A 272 -13.18 11.27 -4.96
C GLU A 272 -13.28 12.42 -5.97
N ARG A 273 -12.39 13.42 -5.82
CA ARG A 273 -12.31 14.58 -6.72
C ARG A 273 -11.37 14.36 -7.91
N GLY A 274 -10.81 13.15 -8.05
CA GLY A 274 -9.94 12.78 -9.17
C GLY A 274 -10.68 12.74 -10.50
N PHE A 275 -9.93 12.79 -11.60
CA PHE A 275 -10.48 12.63 -12.94
C PHE A 275 -10.33 11.18 -13.41
N VAL A 276 -11.31 10.71 -14.17
CA VAL A 276 -11.31 9.42 -14.84
C VAL A 276 -11.73 9.60 -16.30
N TYR A 277 -11.14 8.78 -17.17
CA TYR A 277 -11.42 8.77 -18.59
C TYR A 277 -12.24 7.52 -18.90
N ILE A 278 -13.45 7.72 -19.43
CA ILE A 278 -14.38 6.63 -19.73
C ILE A 278 -14.55 6.55 -21.25
N VAL A 279 -13.94 5.56 -21.88
CA VAL A 279 -14.09 5.27 -23.30
C VAL A 279 -15.54 4.85 -23.59
N ILE A 280 -16.16 5.50 -24.56
CA ILE A 280 -17.58 5.30 -24.88
C ILE A 280 -17.70 4.55 -26.21
N PRO A 281 -18.57 3.53 -26.32
CA PRO A 281 -18.92 2.96 -27.61
C PRO A 281 -19.59 4.01 -28.50
N GLU A 282 -19.20 4.13 -29.78
CA GLU A 282 -19.77 5.11 -30.73
C GLU A 282 -21.31 5.10 -30.75
N ALA A 283 -21.93 3.92 -30.63
CA ALA A 283 -23.38 3.76 -30.55
C ALA A 283 -24.05 4.54 -29.40
N ARG A 284 -23.34 4.85 -28.30
CA ARG A 284 -23.88 5.63 -27.17
C ARG A 284 -23.49 7.11 -27.19
N LYS A 285 -22.66 7.54 -28.14
CA LYS A 285 -22.15 8.91 -28.21
C LYS A 285 -23.27 9.95 -28.24
N ALA A 286 -24.29 9.72 -29.07
CA ALA A 286 -25.42 10.64 -29.22
C ALA A 286 -26.26 10.79 -27.94
N ASP A 287 -26.35 9.74 -27.12
CA ASP A 287 -27.11 9.79 -25.87
C ASP A 287 -26.31 10.46 -24.75
N ILE A 288 -25.01 10.16 -24.65
CA ILE A 288 -24.11 10.83 -23.70
C ILE A 288 -23.95 12.32 -24.03
N ALA A 289 -23.93 12.70 -25.31
CA ALA A 289 -23.83 14.10 -25.73
C ALA A 289 -25.02 14.97 -25.29
N LYS A 290 -26.18 14.36 -25.01
CA LYS A 290 -27.37 15.08 -24.52
C LYS A 290 -27.33 15.34 -23.00
N LEU A 291 -26.39 14.72 -22.28
CA LEU A 291 -26.32 14.86 -20.83
C LEU A 291 -25.83 16.27 -20.46
N PRO A 292 -26.48 16.94 -19.49
CA PRO A 292 -26.02 18.23 -19.03
C PRO A 292 -24.68 18.09 -18.31
N PRO A 293 -23.74 19.04 -18.49
CA PRO A 293 -22.49 19.07 -17.73
C PRO A 293 -22.73 18.99 -16.21
N LEU A 294 -21.82 18.35 -15.49
CA LEU A 294 -21.83 18.17 -14.03
C LEU A 294 -22.95 17.28 -13.47
N VAL A 295 -23.74 16.61 -14.32
CA VAL A 295 -24.70 15.60 -13.87
C VAL A 295 -24.01 14.39 -13.25
N THR A 296 -24.61 13.82 -12.22
CA THR A 296 -24.11 12.60 -11.57
C THR A 296 -24.71 11.37 -12.23
N LEU A 297 -23.85 10.40 -12.56
CA LEU A 297 -24.20 9.20 -13.29
C LEU A 297 -23.70 7.96 -12.54
N GLY A 298 -24.54 6.95 -12.44
CA GLY A 298 -24.11 5.59 -12.12
C GLY A 298 -23.56 4.93 -13.39
N VAL A 299 -22.30 4.52 -13.37
CA VAL A 299 -21.65 3.87 -14.51
C VAL A 299 -21.17 2.48 -14.10
N THR A 300 -21.38 1.52 -14.99
CA THR A 300 -20.73 0.21 -14.95
C THR A 300 -19.63 0.22 -15.99
N VAL A 301 -18.39 0.03 -15.56
CA VAL A 301 -17.22 0.21 -16.40
C VAL A 301 -16.30 -1.00 -16.33
N ARG A 302 -15.63 -1.32 -17.44
CA ARG A 302 -14.52 -2.28 -17.46
C ARG A 302 -13.20 -1.54 -17.40
N VAL A 303 -12.31 -1.95 -16.51
CA VAL A 303 -11.00 -1.30 -16.42
C VAL A 303 -10.15 -1.69 -17.62
N ARG A 304 -9.67 -0.71 -18.38
CA ARG A 304 -8.66 -0.92 -19.41
C ARG A 304 -7.28 -0.73 -18.82
N VAL A 305 -7.05 0.47 -18.30
CA VAL A 305 -5.75 0.88 -17.76
C VAL A 305 -5.98 1.52 -16.40
N GLY A 306 -5.47 0.87 -15.34
CA GLY A 306 -5.64 1.41 -14.00
C GLY A 306 -4.83 2.69 -13.73
N ARG A 307 -3.78 2.92 -14.52
CA ARG A 307 -2.96 4.12 -14.46
C ARG A 307 -2.38 4.40 -15.84
N SER A 308 -2.94 5.38 -16.55
CA SER A 308 -2.43 5.78 -17.86
C SER A 308 -0.99 6.28 -17.76
N ARG A 309 -0.19 5.98 -18.79
CA ARG A 309 1.25 6.26 -18.84
C ARG A 309 1.56 7.76 -18.84
N TYR A 310 0.68 8.58 -19.42
CA TYR A 310 0.93 10.00 -19.64
C TYR A 310 0.12 10.90 -18.70
N ILE A 311 -1.15 10.57 -18.47
CA ILE A 311 -2.06 11.40 -17.65
C ILE A 311 -2.17 10.90 -16.20
N GLY A 312 -1.63 9.72 -15.88
CA GLY A 312 -1.62 9.15 -14.52
C GLY A 312 -2.99 8.74 -13.97
N ASN A 313 -4.07 9.05 -14.66
CA ASN A 313 -5.44 8.77 -14.28
C ASN A 313 -5.95 7.45 -14.88
N PRO A 314 -7.01 6.85 -14.31
CA PRO A 314 -7.64 5.66 -14.86
C PRO A 314 -8.26 5.87 -16.23
N VAL A 315 -8.14 4.86 -17.09
CA VAL A 315 -8.90 4.71 -18.33
C VAL A 315 -9.76 3.45 -18.22
N VAL A 316 -11.07 3.63 -18.37
CA VAL A 316 -12.08 2.57 -18.27
C VAL A 316 -12.99 2.59 -19.49
N GLU A 317 -13.66 1.49 -19.79
CA GLU A 317 -14.58 1.34 -20.92
C GLU A 317 -16.01 1.22 -20.41
N LEU A 318 -16.94 1.99 -20.99
CA LEU A 318 -18.33 2.01 -20.56
C LEU A 318 -19.07 0.73 -20.96
N ILE A 319 -19.59 -0.01 -19.97
CA ILE A 319 -20.50 -1.15 -20.18
C ILE A 319 -21.95 -0.73 -20.00
N GLY A 320 -22.24 0.18 -19.08
CA GLY A 320 -23.60 0.62 -18.78
C GLY A 320 -23.61 1.97 -18.10
N VAL A 321 -24.67 2.74 -18.34
CA VAL A 321 -24.89 4.05 -17.71
C VAL A 321 -26.33 4.09 -17.22
N GLU A 322 -26.49 4.55 -15.99
CA GLU A 322 -27.76 4.78 -15.30
C GLU A 322 -27.72 6.25 -14.85
N ALA A 323 -28.70 7.05 -15.29
CA ALA A 323 -28.85 8.39 -14.75
C ALA A 323 -29.22 8.26 -13.27
N GLN A 324 -28.47 8.91 -12.40
CA GLN A 324 -28.79 8.95 -10.98
C GLN A 324 -29.81 10.09 -10.77
N PRO A 325 -30.95 9.85 -10.09
CA PRO A 325 -31.97 10.86 -9.88
C PRO A 325 -31.48 12.04 -9.04
#